data_AF-A0A175W9K1-F1
#
_entry.id   AF-A0A175W9K1-F1
#
_cell.length_a   1.000
_cell.length_b   1.000
_cell.length_c   1.000
_cell.angle_alpha   90.00
_cell.angle_beta   90.00
_cell.angle_gamma   90.00
#
_symmetry.space_group_name_H-M   'P 1'
#
loop_
_entity.id
_entity.type
_entity.pdbx_description
1 polymer ?
#
loop_
_entity_poly.entity_id
_entity_poly.type
_entity_poly.pdbx_seq_one_letter_code
_entity_poly.pdbx_strand_id
1 'polypeptide(L)'
;MSGKSQNGEKTANGTSVVDGSSHASSTASVDVGEKVASRAKPKPTFQKPKPTKANRQGVANALERYSQFIHATVEPLPNQGGAGTFSEAKKWGKLRADIKTLRSADYKTLKNMVMAKVKGEKLTDDKTMIMERVIQLVSNLPNNSKLRVELTNTFLSELWYTLEHPPSLYVGDKYQYRQADGSYNNIMFPQLGAAGTAYARSVNTTVLRQGALPDPALIYDSVMKRTEYKKHPNNVSSILWYWASIIIHDLFWTDHQDMTKSKTSSYLDLSPLYGSNQAMQDTIRTFRDGKLKPDCYADKRLLGMPPGVSVLLIMLNRVHNYVCDNLIAINEDGKFTPPSSTLVGEKAVAAWQKYDNDLFQTARLITCGLYINITLLDYVRNIVNLNRVDTNWTLDPRVNTGIDVGTKQGAERGTGNVVSAEFNLCYRWHSCISEKDDKWIEDFYYDLFGKPSSDVTVPDLIKGFAKFEGRIPEDPLERPIGKFTRGPTGG
;
A
#
# COMPACT_ATOMS: atom_id res chain seq x y z
N MET A 1 -23.99 52.00 -31.08
CA MET A 1 -25.24 52.59 -31.62
C MET A 1 -26.32 52.41 -30.57
N SER A 2 -27.00 53.52 -30.21
CA SER A 2 -28.26 53.67 -29.45
C SER A 2 -28.52 52.73 -28.25
N GLY A 3 -28.70 53.16 -27.01
CA GLY A 3 -29.38 54.35 -26.49
C GLY A 3 -30.25 53.86 -25.32
N LYS A 4 -29.85 54.15 -24.08
CA LYS A 4 -30.54 55.02 -23.11
C LYS A 4 -31.93 54.58 -22.61
N SER A 5 -32.00 54.49 -21.26
CA SER A 5 -33.07 55.03 -20.40
C SER A 5 -34.38 54.24 -20.35
N GLN A 6 -35.15 54.08 -19.27
CA GLN A 6 -35.10 54.34 -17.82
C GLN A 6 -36.38 53.65 -17.26
N ASN A 7 -36.32 53.25 -15.99
CA ASN A 7 -37.40 53.25 -14.98
C ASN A 7 -38.84 52.79 -15.32
N GLY A 8 -39.34 51.86 -14.50
CA GLY A 8 -40.72 51.96 -14.00
C GLY A 8 -41.42 50.64 -13.69
N GLU A 9 -41.64 50.41 -12.38
CA GLU A 9 -42.77 49.66 -11.76
C GLU A 9 -42.84 48.13 -11.97
N LYS A 10 -42.56 47.28 -10.96
CA LYS A 10 -43.38 46.94 -9.78
C LYS A 10 -44.88 46.75 -10.09
N THR A 11 -45.32 45.51 -10.28
CA THR A 11 -46.19 44.76 -9.32
C THR A 11 -46.68 43.41 -9.86
N ALA A 12 -46.72 42.44 -8.95
CA ALA A 12 -47.73 41.38 -8.76
C ALA A 12 -47.90 40.21 -9.77
N ASN A 13 -47.61 39.03 -9.22
CA ASN A 13 -48.45 37.81 -9.17
C ASN A 13 -48.97 37.17 -10.47
N GLY A 14 -48.57 35.92 -10.70
CA GLY A 14 -49.26 35.02 -11.64
C GLY A 14 -48.66 33.62 -11.66
N THR A 15 -49.27 32.73 -10.88
CA THR A 15 -49.09 31.28 -10.74
C THR A 15 -49.42 30.44 -12.00
N SER A 16 -49.13 29.13 -11.91
CA SER A 16 -49.41 27.98 -12.82
C SER A 16 -48.30 27.73 -13.86
N VAL A 17 -47.76 26.52 -14.02
CA VAL A 17 -48.44 25.29 -14.49
C VAL A 17 -47.85 24.01 -13.84
N VAL A 18 -48.74 23.02 -13.69
CA VAL A 18 -48.59 21.66 -13.18
C VAL A 18 -48.63 20.69 -14.37
N ASP A 19 -47.78 19.65 -14.38
CA ASP A 19 -47.90 18.36 -15.10
C ASP A 19 -46.70 17.49 -14.62
N GLY A 20 -46.72 16.20 -14.30
CA GLY A 20 -47.68 15.08 -14.31
C GLY A 20 -46.88 13.76 -14.27
N SER A 21 -47.38 12.73 -13.56
CA SER A 21 -46.98 11.28 -13.56
C SER A 21 -45.63 10.89 -12.91
N SER A 22 -45.56 10.27 -11.72
CA SER A 22 -45.90 8.89 -11.27
C SER A 22 -44.71 7.90 -11.32
N HIS A 23 -44.03 7.72 -10.18
CA HIS A 23 -43.49 6.42 -9.78
C HIS A 23 -43.42 6.35 -8.25
N ALA A 24 -43.95 5.25 -7.72
CA ALA A 24 -44.06 4.97 -6.30
C ALA A 24 -42.70 4.97 -5.61
N SER A 25 -42.50 5.88 -4.66
CA SER A 25 -41.46 5.77 -3.65
C SER A 25 -42.16 5.76 -2.30
N SER A 26 -41.92 4.68 -1.57
CA SER A 26 -42.35 4.48 -0.19
C SER A 26 -41.86 5.62 0.68
N THR A 27 -42.76 6.54 1.03
CA THR A 27 -42.56 7.49 2.12
C THR A 27 -42.54 6.71 3.42
N ALA A 28 -41.33 6.30 3.83
CA ALA A 28 -41.04 6.19 5.24
C ALA A 28 -41.41 7.55 5.87
N SER A 29 -42.28 7.50 6.86
CA SER A 29 -42.58 8.62 7.74
C SER A 29 -41.27 9.25 8.16
N VAL A 30 -40.98 10.44 7.63
CA VAL A 30 -40.00 11.35 8.21
C VAL A 30 -40.56 11.66 9.58
N ASP A 31 -40.04 10.95 10.58
CA ASP A 31 -40.29 11.26 11.97
C ASP A 31 -40.07 12.76 12.13
N VAL A 32 -41.14 13.40 12.59
CA VAL A 32 -41.24 14.81 12.89
C VAL A 32 -39.94 15.22 13.55
N GLY A 33 -39.10 15.93 12.80
CA GLY A 33 -37.87 16.51 13.28
C GLY A 33 -38.17 17.16 14.62
N GLU A 34 -37.67 16.52 15.66
CA GLU A 34 -37.89 16.89 17.03
C GLU A 34 -37.59 18.39 17.13
N LYS A 35 -38.57 19.14 17.61
CA LYS A 35 -38.61 20.60 17.63
C LYS A 35 -37.34 21.19 18.27
N VAL A 36 -36.24 21.33 17.53
CA VAL A 36 -35.12 22.22 17.88
C VAL A 36 -35.42 23.62 17.35
N ALA A 37 -36.65 24.08 17.60
CA ALA A 37 -37.10 25.46 17.42
C ALA A 37 -37.21 26.16 18.79
N SER A 38 -36.37 25.78 19.76
CA SER A 38 -36.46 26.31 21.12
C SER A 38 -35.13 26.87 21.61
N ARG A 39 -34.79 28.07 21.11
CA ARG A 39 -34.09 29.16 21.84
C ARG A 39 -33.69 30.36 20.97
N ALA A 40 -34.19 30.47 19.73
CA ALA A 40 -34.10 31.72 18.98
C ALA A 40 -34.91 32.81 19.69
N LYS A 41 -34.24 33.87 20.18
CA LYS A 41 -34.92 35.06 20.70
C LYS A 41 -34.99 36.14 19.60
N PRO A 42 -36.10 36.90 19.52
CA PRO A 42 -36.21 38.01 18.60
C PRO A 42 -35.17 39.10 18.92
N LYS A 43 -34.78 39.84 17.87
CA LYS A 43 -33.86 40.99 17.91
C LYS A 43 -34.19 41.90 19.09
N PRO A 44 -33.22 42.34 19.93
CA PRO A 44 -33.51 43.20 21.07
C PRO A 44 -34.22 44.48 20.62
N THR A 45 -35.38 44.78 21.20
CA THR A 45 -36.11 46.02 20.95
C THR A 45 -35.37 47.20 21.57
N PHE A 46 -35.11 48.25 20.79
CA PHE A 46 -34.37 49.43 21.19
C PHE A 46 -35.08 50.15 22.35
N GLN A 47 -34.57 50.06 23.59
CA GLN A 47 -35.08 50.83 24.71
C GLN A 47 -34.34 52.17 24.80
N LYS A 48 -35.06 53.29 24.72
CA LYS A 48 -34.49 54.62 24.99
C LYS A 48 -33.89 54.64 26.41
N PRO A 49 -32.64 55.08 26.60
CA PRO A 49 -31.99 55.02 27.90
C PRO A 49 -32.71 55.92 28.92
N LYS A 50 -33.18 55.32 30.03
CA LYS A 50 -33.71 56.10 31.17
C LYS A 50 -32.54 56.79 31.90
N PRO A 51 -32.71 58.02 32.42
CA PRO A 51 -31.65 58.75 33.12
C PRO A 51 -31.11 57.95 34.31
N THR A 52 -29.78 57.82 34.42
CA THR A 52 -29.09 57.26 35.58
C THR A 52 -28.83 58.35 36.62
N LYS A 53 -28.92 58.01 37.91
CA LYS A 53 -28.62 58.94 39.01
C LYS A 53 -27.15 59.37 38.96
N ALA A 54 -26.85 60.64 39.27
CA ALA A 54 -25.49 61.19 39.31
C ALA A 54 -24.72 60.75 40.58
N ASN A 55 -24.54 59.45 40.75
CA ASN A 55 -23.73 58.85 41.81
C ASN A 55 -22.84 57.74 41.24
N ARG A 56 -21.90 57.22 42.04
CA ARG A 56 -20.94 56.19 41.60
C ARG A 56 -21.61 54.94 41.02
N GLN A 57 -22.73 54.52 41.60
CA GLN A 57 -23.54 53.40 41.11
C GLN A 57 -24.15 53.71 39.72
N GLY A 58 -24.64 54.93 39.52
CA GLY A 58 -25.21 55.37 38.25
C GLY A 58 -24.18 55.48 37.13
N VAL A 59 -22.95 55.90 37.45
CA VAL A 59 -21.83 55.94 36.48
C VAL A 59 -21.41 54.51 36.08
N ALA A 60 -21.26 53.59 37.04
CA ALA A 60 -20.93 52.19 36.75
C ALA A 60 -22.00 51.54 35.84
N ASN A 61 -23.28 51.77 36.15
CA ASN A 61 -24.39 51.29 35.34
C ASN A 61 -24.40 51.92 33.93
N ALA A 62 -23.99 53.18 33.79
CA ALA A 62 -23.88 53.84 32.50
C ALA A 62 -22.75 53.25 31.64
N LEU A 63 -21.59 52.98 32.24
CA LEU A 63 -20.44 52.37 31.56
C LEU A 63 -20.73 50.94 31.10
N GLU A 64 -21.35 50.11 31.94
CA GLU A 64 -21.73 48.73 31.59
C GLU A 64 -22.71 48.70 30.41
N ARG A 65 -23.67 49.64 30.38
CA ARG A 65 -24.62 49.80 29.26
C ARG A 65 -23.94 50.29 27.98
N TYR A 66 -22.97 51.19 28.07
CA TYR A 66 -22.23 51.68 26.91
C TYR A 66 -21.35 50.57 26.31
N SER A 67 -20.72 49.74 27.15
CA SER A 67 -19.98 48.54 26.72
C SER A 67 -20.88 47.55 25.98
N GLN A 68 -22.09 47.28 26.50
CA GLN A 68 -23.06 46.43 25.81
C GLN A 68 -23.46 46.99 24.43
N PHE A 69 -23.57 48.32 24.29
CA PHE A 69 -23.89 48.97 23.02
C PHE A 69 -22.78 48.79 21.98
N ILE A 70 -21.53 48.98 22.39
CA ILE A 70 -20.36 48.77 21.50
C ILE A 70 -20.28 47.30 21.06
N HIS A 71 -20.44 46.34 21.99
CA HIS A 71 -20.41 44.92 21.63
C HIS A 71 -21.51 44.53 20.65
N ALA A 72 -22.73 45.04 20.82
CA ALA A 72 -23.83 44.78 19.89
C ALA A 72 -23.61 45.34 18.48
N THR A 73 -22.80 46.40 18.33
CA THR A 73 -22.48 46.97 17.00
C THR A 73 -21.40 46.20 16.24
N VAL A 74 -20.61 45.35 16.91
CA VAL A 74 -19.47 44.62 16.30
C VAL A 74 -19.78 43.13 16.10
N GLU A 75 -20.94 42.64 16.53
CA GLU A 75 -21.34 41.25 16.30
C GLU A 75 -21.59 40.98 14.80
N PRO A 76 -20.97 39.92 14.22
CA PRO A 76 -21.15 39.59 12.81
C PRO A 76 -22.59 39.17 12.49
N LEU A 77 -23.06 39.51 11.29
CA LEU A 77 -24.39 39.16 10.79
C LEU A 77 -24.57 37.62 10.72
N PRO A 78 -25.64 37.05 11.31
CA PRO A 78 -25.79 35.59 11.40
C PRO A 78 -26.33 35.01 10.08
N ASN A 79 -25.52 34.22 9.38
CA ASN A 79 -25.89 33.51 8.15
C ASN A 79 -26.13 31.99 8.34
N GLN A 80 -26.06 31.46 9.57
CA GLN A 80 -26.15 30.01 9.84
C GLN A 80 -27.57 29.50 10.10
N GLY A 81 -28.52 30.36 10.47
CA GLY A 81 -29.87 29.96 10.89
C GLY A 81 -30.97 30.80 10.25
N GLY A 82 -31.18 30.62 8.93
CA GLY A 82 -32.40 30.83 8.13
C GLY A 82 -33.34 32.05 8.29
N ALA A 83 -33.20 32.93 9.28
CA ALA A 83 -34.16 33.97 9.61
C ALA A 83 -33.58 35.06 10.52
N GLY A 84 -32.32 35.47 10.30
CA GLY A 84 -31.66 36.50 11.12
C GLY A 84 -31.58 36.14 12.60
N THR A 85 -31.56 34.84 12.93
CA THR A 85 -31.49 34.35 14.30
C THR A 85 -30.03 34.20 14.74
N PHE A 86 -29.73 34.68 15.94
CA PHE A 86 -28.41 34.53 16.56
C PHE A 86 -28.32 33.13 17.19
N SER A 87 -27.26 32.38 16.88
CA SER A 87 -26.90 31.21 17.68
C SER A 87 -26.18 31.70 18.94
N GLU A 88 -26.75 31.46 20.13
CA GLU A 88 -26.02 31.76 21.38
C GLU A 88 -24.77 30.88 21.44
N ALA A 89 -23.60 31.49 21.69
CA ALA A 89 -22.40 30.72 22.04
C ALA A 89 -22.71 29.81 23.23
N LYS A 90 -22.32 28.53 23.13
CA LYS A 90 -22.57 27.52 24.16
C LYS A 90 -22.04 28.01 25.51
N LYS A 91 -22.93 28.26 26.47
CA LYS A 91 -22.57 28.75 27.81
C LYS A 91 -21.96 27.61 28.62
N TRP A 92 -20.65 27.67 28.81
CA TRP A 92 -19.90 26.71 29.62
C TRP A 92 -20.12 26.97 31.12
N GLY A 93 -20.17 25.89 31.90
CA GLY A 93 -20.13 25.94 33.36
C GLY A 93 -18.79 26.45 33.87
N LYS A 94 -18.76 26.92 35.12
CA LYS A 94 -17.50 27.32 35.77
C LYS A 94 -16.73 26.08 36.21
N LEU A 95 -15.40 26.10 36.13
CA LEU A 95 -14.51 25.02 36.60
C LEU A 95 -14.78 24.59 38.06
N ARG A 96 -15.28 25.50 38.90
CA ARG A 96 -15.68 25.18 40.29
C ARG A 96 -16.82 24.15 40.36
N ALA A 97 -17.72 24.11 39.38
CA ALA A 97 -18.78 23.10 39.32
C ALA A 97 -18.18 21.73 39.01
N ASP A 98 -17.24 21.67 38.06
CA ASP A 98 -16.52 20.46 37.68
C ASP A 98 -15.78 19.88 38.90
N ILE A 99 -14.99 20.70 39.59
CA ILE A 99 -14.23 20.30 40.79
C ILE A 99 -15.13 19.73 41.90
N LYS A 100 -16.34 20.29 42.11
CA LYS A 100 -17.28 19.81 43.13
C LYS A 100 -17.84 18.42 42.83
N THR A 101 -17.84 18.00 41.57
CA THR A 101 -18.37 16.69 41.17
C THR A 101 -17.34 15.57 41.19
N LEU A 102 -16.04 15.91 41.27
CA LEU A 102 -14.95 14.93 41.25
C LEU A 102 -14.83 14.19 42.58
N ARG A 103 -14.76 12.86 42.52
CA ARG A 103 -14.47 11.97 43.67
C ARG A 103 -12.95 11.88 43.89
N SER A 104 -12.52 11.40 45.05
CA SER A 104 -11.09 11.19 45.35
C SER A 104 -10.40 10.26 44.33
N ALA A 105 -11.10 9.22 43.87
CA ALA A 105 -10.63 8.32 42.82
C ALA A 105 -10.44 9.03 41.47
N ASP A 106 -11.31 9.99 41.13
CA ASP A 106 -11.28 10.73 39.87
C ASP A 106 -10.00 11.59 39.76
N TYR A 107 -9.52 12.16 40.87
CA TYR A 107 -8.24 12.88 40.91
C TYR A 107 -7.05 11.96 40.63
N LYS A 108 -7.07 10.72 41.13
CA LYS A 108 -6.03 9.72 40.84
C LYS A 108 -6.04 9.35 39.36
N THR A 109 -7.23 9.19 38.77
CA THR A 109 -7.42 8.94 37.34
C THR A 109 -6.89 10.09 36.49
N LEU A 110 -7.29 11.33 36.81
CA LEU A 110 -6.81 12.52 36.10
C LEU A 110 -5.28 12.66 36.19
N LYS A 111 -4.70 12.42 37.37
CA LYS A 111 -3.24 12.41 37.56
C LYS A 111 -2.59 11.35 36.68
N ASN A 112 -3.13 10.13 36.64
CA ASN A 112 -2.62 9.06 35.79
C ASN A 112 -2.67 9.44 34.31
N MET A 113 -3.79 9.99 33.82
CA MET A 113 -3.93 10.45 32.43
C MET A 113 -2.91 11.53 32.07
N VAL A 114 -2.72 12.53 32.96
CA VAL A 114 -1.74 13.60 32.73
C VAL A 114 -0.33 13.03 32.73
N MET A 115 0.01 12.12 33.66
CA MET A 115 1.33 11.48 33.69
C MET A 115 1.58 10.64 32.43
N ALA A 116 0.60 9.87 31.96
CA ALA A 116 0.68 9.10 30.73
C ALA A 116 0.92 10.02 29.52
N LYS A 117 0.14 11.09 29.39
CA LYS A 117 0.29 12.07 28.32
C LYS A 117 1.63 12.81 28.35
N VAL A 118 2.11 13.21 29.52
CA VAL A 118 3.42 13.88 29.69
C VAL A 118 4.57 12.94 29.33
N LYS A 119 4.47 11.66 29.69
CA LYS A 119 5.45 10.64 29.29
C LYS A 119 5.36 10.25 27.82
N GLY A 120 4.28 10.62 27.13
CA GLY A 120 4.00 10.18 25.76
C GLY A 120 3.67 8.69 25.68
N GLU A 121 3.09 8.11 26.74
CA GLU A 121 2.61 6.72 26.74
C GLU A 121 1.50 6.59 25.67
N LYS A 122 1.78 5.84 24.60
CA LYS A 122 0.80 5.54 23.54
C LYS A 122 0.02 4.25 23.78
N LEU A 123 0.49 3.43 24.71
CA LEU A 123 -0.15 2.17 25.10
C LEU A 123 -0.84 2.36 26.45
N THR A 124 -2.10 1.95 26.49
CA THR A 124 -2.91 2.02 27.71
C THR A 124 -3.09 0.61 28.25
N ASP A 125 -2.64 0.36 29.48
CA ASP A 125 -2.87 -0.92 30.17
C ASP A 125 -4.33 -0.98 30.67
N ASP A 126 -5.15 -1.75 29.95
CA ASP A 126 -6.57 -1.98 30.25
C ASP A 126 -6.77 -2.75 31.55
N LYS A 127 -5.81 -3.57 32.00
CA LYS A 127 -5.86 -4.28 33.30
C LYS A 127 -5.91 -3.34 34.49
N THR A 128 -5.48 -2.09 34.31
CA THR A 128 -5.60 -1.06 35.36
C THR A 128 -7.01 -0.49 35.50
N MET A 129 -7.97 -0.95 34.68
CA MET A 129 -9.33 -0.42 34.60
C MET A 129 -9.34 1.11 34.39
N ILE A 130 -8.36 1.63 33.65
CA ILE A 130 -8.22 3.08 33.45
C ILE A 130 -9.38 3.61 32.60
N MET A 131 -9.86 2.84 31.62
CA MET A 131 -10.98 3.24 30.76
C MET A 131 -12.28 3.40 31.56
N GLU A 132 -12.60 2.44 32.42
CA GLU A 132 -13.76 2.47 33.32
C GLU A 132 -13.67 3.66 34.27
N ARG A 133 -12.48 3.94 34.79
CA ARG A 133 -12.24 5.10 35.66
C ARG A 133 -12.38 6.44 34.91
N VAL A 134 -11.96 6.51 33.65
CA VAL A 134 -12.18 7.70 32.80
C VAL A 134 -13.66 7.89 32.50
N ILE A 135 -14.40 6.81 32.21
CA ILE A 135 -15.85 6.86 32.03
C ILE A 135 -16.54 7.36 33.30
N GLN A 136 -16.16 6.85 34.48
CA GLN A 136 -16.69 7.32 35.77
C GLN A 136 -16.43 8.81 35.98
N LEU A 137 -15.20 9.26 35.78
CA LEU A 137 -14.80 10.67 35.85
C LEU A 137 -15.63 11.55 34.90
N VAL A 138 -15.74 11.17 33.63
CA VAL A 138 -16.47 11.93 32.60
C VAL A 138 -17.98 11.95 32.89
N SER A 139 -18.54 10.83 33.35
CA SER A 139 -19.97 10.71 33.65
C SER A 139 -20.43 11.54 34.86
N ASN A 140 -19.55 11.76 35.85
CA ASN A 140 -19.85 12.59 37.01
C ASN A 140 -19.85 14.10 36.69
N LEU A 141 -19.21 14.52 35.59
CA LEU A 141 -19.07 15.94 35.24
C LEU A 141 -20.38 16.58 34.72
N PRO A 142 -20.67 17.85 35.04
CA PRO A 142 -21.88 18.55 34.60
C PRO A 142 -22.06 18.62 33.08
N ASN A 143 -23.32 18.69 32.61
CA ASN A 143 -23.66 18.76 31.18
C ASN A 143 -23.04 19.92 30.39
N ASN A 144 -22.77 21.02 31.07
CA ASN A 144 -22.15 22.22 30.50
C ASN A 144 -20.65 22.34 30.81
N SER A 145 -20.00 21.29 31.32
CA SER A 145 -18.55 21.29 31.59
C SER A 145 -17.75 21.24 30.28
N LYS A 146 -16.76 22.13 30.15
CA LYS A 146 -15.79 22.08 29.05
C LYS A 146 -14.82 20.92 29.23
N LEU A 147 -14.37 20.67 30.47
CA LEU A 147 -13.51 19.54 30.82
C LEU A 147 -14.14 18.21 30.41
N ARG A 148 -15.45 18.05 30.63
CA ARG A 148 -16.16 16.86 30.21
C ARG A 148 -16.04 16.62 28.71
N VAL A 149 -16.31 17.65 27.91
CA VAL A 149 -16.21 17.55 26.44
C VAL A 149 -14.79 17.21 26.00
N GLU A 150 -13.78 17.84 26.59
CA GLU A 150 -12.37 17.56 26.25
C GLU A 150 -11.96 16.12 26.62
N LEU A 151 -12.32 15.65 27.82
CA LEU A 151 -12.05 14.27 28.26
C LEU A 151 -12.83 13.26 27.42
N THR A 152 -14.10 13.52 27.11
CA THR A 152 -14.89 12.67 26.20
C THR A 152 -14.23 12.59 24.83
N ASN A 153 -13.83 13.71 24.23
CA ASN A 153 -13.18 13.72 22.92
C ASN A 153 -11.83 12.99 22.94
N THR A 154 -11.05 13.14 24.02
CA THR A 154 -9.79 12.41 24.21
C THR A 154 -10.05 10.90 24.29
N PHE A 155 -11.01 10.49 25.12
CA PHE A 155 -11.41 9.09 25.27
C PHE A 155 -11.97 8.47 23.98
N LEU A 156 -12.81 9.21 23.25
CA LEU A 156 -13.32 8.79 21.94
C LEU A 156 -12.18 8.62 20.92
N SER A 157 -11.19 9.52 20.94
CA SER A 157 -10.02 9.41 20.09
C SER A 157 -9.19 8.17 20.44
N GLU A 158 -8.96 7.91 21.74
CA GLU A 158 -8.28 6.70 22.19
C GLU A 158 -9.01 5.43 21.72
N LEU A 159 -10.32 5.33 21.94
CA LEU A 159 -11.12 4.20 21.46
C LEU A 159 -11.04 4.04 19.93
N TRP A 160 -11.17 5.14 19.18
CA TRP A 160 -11.08 5.11 17.73
C TRP A 160 -9.70 4.64 17.25
N TYR A 161 -8.61 5.18 17.79
CA TYR A 161 -7.26 4.82 17.37
C TYR A 161 -6.74 3.50 17.94
N THR A 162 -7.48 2.82 18.83
CA THR A 162 -7.16 1.43 19.25
C THR A 162 -7.46 0.39 18.17
N LEU A 163 -8.36 0.72 17.24
CA LEU A 163 -8.68 -0.13 16.11
C LEU A 163 -8.01 0.39 14.84
N GLU A 164 -7.63 -0.54 13.97
CA GLU A 164 -7.16 -0.18 12.64
C GLU A 164 -8.33 0.31 11.78
N HIS A 165 -8.18 1.51 11.21
CA HIS A 165 -9.16 2.12 10.35
C HIS A 165 -8.52 2.58 9.04
N PRO A 166 -8.81 1.92 7.90
CA PRO A 166 -9.58 0.68 7.71
C PRO A 166 -8.82 -0.58 8.20
N PRO A 167 -9.48 -1.75 8.31
CA PRO A 167 -8.81 -3.01 8.65
C PRO A 167 -7.70 -3.35 7.64
N SER A 168 -6.54 -3.82 8.12
CA SER A 168 -5.41 -4.17 7.25
C SER A 168 -5.47 -5.60 6.68
N LEU A 169 -6.29 -6.47 7.26
CA LEU A 169 -6.34 -7.91 6.92
C LEU A 169 -7.79 -8.39 6.79
N TYR A 170 -8.00 -9.30 5.84
CA TYR A 170 -9.30 -9.90 5.53
C TYR A 170 -9.15 -11.42 5.40
N VAL A 171 -10.22 -12.16 5.65
CA VAL A 171 -10.27 -13.62 5.53
C VAL A 171 -10.83 -14.05 4.18
N GLY A 172 -10.39 -15.21 3.67
CA GLY A 172 -10.85 -15.84 2.43
C GLY A 172 -9.74 -16.05 1.39
N ASP A 173 -9.95 -16.97 0.45
CA ASP A 173 -8.94 -17.43 -0.52
C ASP A 173 -8.24 -16.30 -1.27
N LYS A 174 -9.00 -15.25 -1.60
CA LYS A 174 -8.52 -14.04 -2.29
C LYS A 174 -7.44 -13.28 -1.50
N TYR A 175 -7.50 -13.31 -0.17
CA TYR A 175 -6.60 -12.60 0.73
C TYR A 175 -5.58 -13.54 1.38
N GLN A 176 -5.86 -14.84 1.40
CA GLN A 176 -5.00 -15.88 1.98
C GLN A 176 -3.75 -16.13 1.12
N TYR A 177 -3.89 -16.06 -0.21
CA TYR A 177 -2.81 -16.33 -1.15
C TYR A 177 -2.46 -15.10 -1.98
N ARG A 178 -1.19 -14.99 -2.36
CA ARG A 178 -0.73 -13.96 -3.30
C ARG A 178 -1.26 -14.25 -4.70
N GLN A 179 -1.89 -13.25 -5.32
CA GLN A 179 -2.38 -13.35 -6.69
C GLN A 179 -1.23 -13.54 -7.69
N ALA A 180 -1.49 -14.21 -8.82
CA ALA A 180 -0.46 -14.50 -9.82
C ALA A 180 0.14 -13.24 -10.47
N ASP A 181 -0.62 -12.16 -10.54
CA ASP A 181 -0.22 -10.84 -11.05
C ASP A 181 0.31 -9.89 -9.95
N GLY A 182 0.34 -10.33 -8.68
CA GLY A 182 0.71 -9.47 -7.55
C GLY A 182 -0.33 -8.39 -7.19
N SER A 183 -1.56 -8.50 -7.67
CA SER A 183 -2.67 -7.69 -7.16
C SER A 183 -3.04 -8.10 -5.72
N TYR A 184 -3.77 -7.21 -5.02
CA TYR A 184 -4.20 -7.35 -3.63
C TYR A 184 -3.08 -7.48 -2.58
N ASN A 185 -1.82 -7.15 -2.93
CA ASN A 185 -0.74 -7.00 -1.96
C ASN A 185 -0.95 -5.81 -1.01
N ASN A 186 -1.71 -4.81 -1.46
CA ASN A 186 -2.30 -3.79 -0.60
C ASN A 186 -3.83 -3.89 -0.74
N ILE A 187 -4.54 -4.11 0.37
CA ILE A 187 -5.99 -4.34 0.34
C ILE A 187 -6.76 -3.04 0.03
N MET A 188 -6.23 -1.90 0.47
CA MET A 188 -6.82 -0.59 0.21
C MET A 188 -6.57 -0.11 -1.22
N PHE A 189 -5.47 -0.55 -1.81
CA PHE A 189 -5.10 -0.25 -3.19
C PHE A 189 -4.77 -1.55 -3.94
N PRO A 190 -5.77 -2.36 -4.33
CA PRO A 190 -5.54 -3.70 -4.90
C PRO A 190 -4.63 -3.76 -6.13
N GLN A 191 -4.55 -2.67 -6.90
CA GLN A 191 -3.72 -2.59 -8.10
C GLN A 191 -2.32 -2.00 -7.84
N LEU A 192 -1.99 -1.67 -6.59
CA LEU A 192 -0.72 -1.05 -6.24
C LEU A 192 0.44 -2.04 -6.47
N GLY A 193 1.16 -1.84 -7.58
CA GLY A 193 2.32 -2.64 -7.96
C GLY A 193 1.97 -3.98 -8.61
N ALA A 194 0.73 -4.16 -9.08
CA ALA A 194 0.34 -5.35 -9.83
C ALA A 194 0.96 -5.36 -11.24
N ALA A 195 1.14 -6.54 -11.82
CA ALA A 195 1.52 -6.69 -13.22
C ALA A 195 0.47 -6.03 -14.14
N GLY A 196 0.91 -5.46 -15.25
CA GLY A 196 0.08 -4.69 -16.17
C GLY A 196 -0.18 -3.24 -15.76
N THR A 197 0.40 -2.78 -14.65
CA THR A 197 0.24 -1.40 -14.15
C THR A 197 1.44 -0.50 -14.50
N ALA A 198 1.23 0.81 -14.39
CA ALA A 198 2.24 1.81 -14.75
C ALA A 198 3.39 1.86 -13.74
N TYR A 199 4.60 2.13 -14.23
CA TYR A 199 5.73 2.46 -13.38
C TYR A 199 5.47 3.75 -12.59
N ALA A 200 5.99 3.81 -11.37
CA ALA A 200 6.00 5.05 -10.58
C ALA A 200 7.07 6.04 -11.08
N ARG A 201 7.00 7.27 -10.57
CA ARG A 201 8.04 8.29 -10.68
C ARG A 201 8.52 8.67 -9.28
N SER A 202 9.79 8.42 -8.99
CA SER A 202 10.37 8.74 -7.67
C SER A 202 11.11 10.08 -7.65
N VAL A 203 11.40 10.66 -8.81
CA VAL A 203 12.21 11.88 -8.93
C VAL A 203 11.40 12.98 -9.61
N ASN A 204 11.40 14.16 -8.99
CA ASN A 204 10.84 15.37 -9.58
C ASN A 204 11.75 15.88 -10.69
N THR A 205 11.18 16.30 -11.83
CA THR A 205 11.93 16.94 -12.90
C THR A 205 12.39 18.34 -12.44
N THR A 206 13.66 18.49 -12.12
CA THR A 206 14.25 19.79 -11.68
C THR A 206 15.11 20.45 -12.76
N VAL A 207 15.49 19.71 -13.80
CA VAL A 207 16.37 20.18 -14.87
C VAL A 207 15.58 20.31 -16.16
N LEU A 208 15.71 21.45 -16.83
CA LEU A 208 15.19 21.65 -18.19
C LEU A 208 15.91 20.69 -19.14
N ARG A 209 15.12 19.85 -19.83
CA ARG A 209 15.66 18.95 -20.85
C ARG A 209 16.35 19.78 -21.94
N GLN A 210 17.60 19.44 -22.26
CA GLN A 210 18.32 20.07 -23.37
C GLN A 210 17.54 19.84 -24.68
N GLY A 211 17.53 20.84 -25.56
CA GLY A 211 16.79 20.78 -26.83
C GLY A 211 17.31 19.70 -27.78
N ALA A 212 18.62 19.42 -27.75
CA ALA A 212 19.25 18.32 -28.46
C ALA A 212 19.84 17.35 -27.43
N LEU A 213 19.33 16.12 -27.40
CA LEU A 213 19.93 15.07 -26.60
C LEU A 213 21.12 14.46 -27.34
N PRO A 214 22.18 14.05 -26.61
CA PRO A 214 23.28 13.31 -27.21
C PRO A 214 22.81 11.96 -27.75
N ASP A 215 23.53 11.43 -28.73
CA ASP A 215 23.32 10.05 -29.20
C ASP A 215 23.49 9.08 -28.02
N PRO A 216 22.52 8.17 -27.78
CA PRO A 216 22.64 7.13 -26.76
C PRO A 216 23.92 6.30 -26.87
N ALA A 217 24.40 6.04 -28.09
CA ALA A 217 25.64 5.30 -28.31
C ALA A 217 26.85 6.03 -27.74
N LEU A 218 26.92 7.35 -27.96
CA LEU A 218 28.00 8.19 -27.42
C LEU A 218 28.01 8.18 -25.88
N ILE A 219 26.84 8.22 -25.25
CA ILE A 219 26.73 8.13 -23.79
C ILE A 219 27.20 6.77 -23.28
N TYR A 220 26.80 5.70 -23.95
CA TYR A 220 27.24 4.36 -23.59
C TYR A 220 28.76 4.22 -23.69
N ASP A 221 29.35 4.57 -24.84
CA ASP A 221 30.79 4.45 -25.08
C ASP A 221 31.63 5.34 -24.16
N SER A 222 31.12 6.52 -23.81
CA SER A 222 31.86 7.49 -22.99
C SER A 222 31.76 7.22 -21.48
N VAL A 223 30.67 6.61 -21.01
CA VAL A 223 30.35 6.52 -19.57
C VAL A 223 30.18 5.09 -19.08
N MET A 224 29.51 4.24 -19.86
CA MET A 224 29.02 2.94 -19.39
C MET A 224 29.85 1.75 -19.86
N LYS A 225 30.52 1.88 -21.01
CA LYS A 225 31.29 0.80 -21.63
C LYS A 225 32.45 0.38 -20.74
N ARG A 226 32.53 -0.92 -20.45
CA ARG A 226 33.69 -1.51 -19.77
C ARG A 226 34.86 -1.64 -20.75
N THR A 227 36.04 -1.17 -20.34
CA THR A 227 37.28 -1.24 -21.14
C THR A 227 38.15 -2.44 -20.77
N GLU A 228 38.27 -2.74 -19.48
CA GLU A 228 39.03 -3.87 -18.96
C GLU A 228 38.28 -4.54 -17.81
N TYR A 229 38.42 -5.86 -17.65
CA TYR A 229 37.85 -6.58 -16.52
C TYR A 229 38.70 -6.36 -15.26
N LYS A 230 38.07 -5.94 -14.17
CA LYS A 230 38.69 -5.83 -12.85
C LYS A 230 37.93 -6.70 -11.86
N LYS A 231 38.64 -7.65 -11.28
CA LYS A 231 38.07 -8.50 -10.23
C LYS A 231 37.67 -7.65 -9.03
N HIS A 232 36.48 -7.90 -8.48
CA HIS A 232 36.01 -7.21 -7.29
C HIS A 232 36.99 -7.45 -6.12
N PRO A 233 37.45 -6.41 -5.39
CA PRO A 233 38.47 -6.54 -4.34
C PRO A 233 38.01 -7.48 -3.21
N ASN A 234 36.70 -7.55 -2.96
CA ASN A 234 36.12 -8.50 -2.00
C ASN A 234 35.90 -9.94 -2.54
N ASN A 235 36.53 -10.32 -3.67
CA ASN A 235 36.29 -11.55 -4.45
C ASN A 235 34.82 -12.02 -4.43
N VAL A 236 33.90 -11.16 -4.86
CA VAL A 236 32.48 -11.50 -5.00
C VAL A 236 32.31 -12.56 -6.09
N SER A 237 31.52 -13.60 -5.81
CA SER A 237 31.21 -14.68 -6.75
C SER A 237 30.20 -14.25 -7.80
N SER A 238 30.30 -14.79 -9.02
CA SER A 238 29.28 -14.59 -10.08
C SER A 238 27.88 -15.05 -9.69
N ILE A 239 27.76 -15.94 -8.69
CA ILE A 239 26.48 -16.37 -8.13
C ILE A 239 25.66 -15.18 -7.62
N LEU A 240 26.31 -14.15 -7.08
CA LEU A 240 25.63 -12.92 -6.67
C LEU A 240 24.85 -12.31 -7.85
N TRP A 241 25.50 -12.25 -9.02
CA TRP A 241 24.93 -11.66 -10.21
C TRP A 241 23.88 -12.55 -10.86
N TYR A 242 24.00 -13.88 -10.76
CA TYR A 242 22.93 -14.79 -11.19
C TYR A 242 21.66 -14.61 -10.35
N TRP A 243 21.82 -14.44 -9.03
CA TRP A 243 20.70 -14.12 -8.15
C TRP A 243 20.11 -12.73 -8.43
N ALA A 244 20.98 -11.73 -8.68
CA ALA A 244 20.56 -10.40 -9.09
C ALA A 244 19.74 -10.43 -10.40
N SER A 245 20.12 -11.28 -11.36
CA SER A 245 19.34 -11.47 -12.60
C SER A 245 17.94 -12.00 -12.33
N ILE A 246 17.77 -12.93 -11.38
CA ILE A 246 16.43 -13.41 -10.98
C ILE A 246 15.63 -12.24 -10.38
N ILE A 247 16.20 -11.48 -9.44
CA ILE A 247 15.54 -10.31 -8.82
C ILE A 247 15.14 -9.27 -9.88
N ILE A 248 16.01 -8.98 -10.84
CA ILE A 248 15.72 -8.04 -11.94
C ILE A 248 14.50 -8.51 -12.73
N HIS A 249 14.46 -9.79 -13.10
CA HIS A 249 13.36 -10.30 -13.92
C HIS A 249 12.06 -10.46 -13.12
N ASP A 250 12.17 -10.59 -11.79
CA ASP A 250 11.03 -10.55 -10.88
C ASP A 250 10.37 -9.16 -10.84
N LEU A 251 11.19 -8.10 -10.78
CA LEU A 251 10.73 -6.72 -10.55
C LEU A 251 10.52 -5.88 -11.82
N PHE A 252 11.15 -6.24 -12.94
CA PHE A 252 11.14 -5.41 -14.15
C PHE A 252 10.78 -6.22 -15.39
N TRP A 253 9.72 -5.81 -16.07
CA TRP A 253 9.38 -6.30 -17.40
C TRP A 253 8.61 -5.24 -18.18
N THR A 254 9.29 -4.28 -18.78
CA THR A 254 8.63 -3.23 -19.56
C THR A 254 7.83 -3.81 -20.72
N ASP A 255 6.59 -3.34 -20.89
CA ASP A 255 5.79 -3.65 -22.07
C ASP A 255 6.27 -2.83 -23.27
N HIS A 256 6.59 -3.48 -24.38
CA HIS A 256 7.06 -2.79 -25.58
C HIS A 256 5.92 -2.12 -26.38
N GLN A 257 4.67 -2.50 -26.16
CA GLN A 257 3.50 -1.82 -26.75
C GLN A 257 3.13 -0.57 -25.95
N ASP A 258 3.29 -0.62 -24.63
CA ASP A 258 3.09 0.52 -23.73
C ASP A 258 4.22 0.59 -22.70
N MET A 259 5.29 1.29 -23.05
CA MET A 259 6.51 1.38 -22.24
C MET A 259 6.32 2.09 -20.89
N THR A 260 5.11 2.61 -20.61
CA THR A 260 4.76 3.15 -19.29
C THR A 260 4.43 2.04 -18.28
N LYS A 261 4.19 0.81 -18.74
CA LYS A 261 3.74 -0.32 -17.91
C LYS A 261 4.80 -1.41 -17.72
N SER A 262 4.66 -2.10 -16.59
CA SER A 262 5.38 -3.35 -16.29
C SER A 262 4.45 -4.54 -16.49
N LYS A 263 4.91 -5.60 -17.16
CA LYS A 263 4.25 -6.90 -17.30
C LYS A 263 4.48 -7.83 -16.10
N THR A 264 5.27 -7.40 -15.12
CA THR A 264 5.49 -8.11 -13.84
C THR A 264 5.13 -7.22 -12.66
N SER A 265 4.96 -7.83 -11.49
CA SER A 265 4.61 -7.13 -10.25
C SER A 265 5.82 -6.36 -9.69
N SER A 266 5.57 -5.42 -8.79
CA SER A 266 6.60 -4.60 -8.11
C SER A 266 7.17 -5.26 -6.84
N TYR A 267 7.07 -6.58 -6.73
CA TYR A 267 7.35 -7.33 -5.51
C TYR A 267 8.24 -8.52 -5.79
N LEU A 268 8.95 -8.98 -4.74
CA LEU A 268 9.72 -10.23 -4.80
C LEU A 268 8.79 -11.43 -4.61
N ASP A 269 8.22 -11.94 -5.69
CA ASP A 269 7.30 -13.08 -5.67
C ASP A 269 7.76 -14.28 -6.50
N LEU A 270 9.01 -14.26 -6.96
CA LEU A 270 9.62 -15.33 -7.72
C LEU A 270 8.83 -15.62 -9.01
N SER A 271 8.26 -14.58 -9.62
CA SER A 271 7.59 -14.64 -10.91
C SER A 271 8.45 -15.22 -12.05
N PRO A 272 9.80 -15.20 -12.03
CA PRO A 272 10.56 -15.93 -13.04
C PRO A 272 10.30 -17.44 -13.03
N LEU A 273 10.04 -18.03 -11.85
CA LEU A 273 9.64 -19.43 -11.70
C LEU A 273 8.15 -19.61 -11.98
N TYR A 274 7.30 -18.83 -11.30
CA TYR A 274 5.86 -19.06 -11.26
C TYR A 274 5.04 -18.34 -12.34
N GLY A 275 5.62 -17.40 -13.07
CA GLY A 275 4.93 -16.53 -14.01
C GLY A 275 4.42 -15.24 -13.37
N SER A 276 4.21 -14.21 -14.20
CA SER A 276 3.78 -12.86 -13.78
C SER A 276 2.27 -12.61 -13.92
N ASN A 277 1.50 -13.62 -14.32
CA ASN A 277 0.04 -13.60 -14.40
C ASN A 277 -0.51 -15.03 -14.38
N GLN A 278 -1.84 -15.17 -14.31
CA GLN A 278 -2.47 -16.50 -14.18
C GLN A 278 -2.16 -17.42 -15.37
N ALA A 279 -2.22 -16.91 -16.61
CA ALA A 279 -1.95 -17.72 -17.79
C ALA A 279 -0.52 -18.29 -17.77
N MET A 280 0.48 -17.48 -17.41
CA MET A 280 1.87 -17.96 -17.26
C MET A 280 2.00 -18.96 -16.11
N GLN A 281 1.32 -18.72 -14.99
CA GLN A 281 1.32 -19.63 -13.86
C GLN A 281 0.71 -20.99 -14.21
N ASP A 282 -0.34 -21.01 -15.00
CA ASP A 282 -0.97 -22.24 -15.46
C ASP A 282 -0.01 -23.04 -16.38
N THR A 283 0.86 -22.38 -17.14
CA THR A 283 1.83 -23.09 -18.02
C THR A 283 2.85 -23.93 -17.27
N ILE A 284 3.21 -23.54 -16.04
CA ILE A 284 4.25 -24.21 -15.25
C ILE A 284 3.67 -25.27 -14.29
N ARG A 285 2.35 -25.25 -14.06
CA ARG A 285 1.68 -26.19 -13.17
C ARG A 285 1.44 -27.54 -13.83
N THR A 286 1.43 -28.59 -13.02
CA THR A 286 0.96 -29.93 -13.41
C THR A 286 -0.54 -30.11 -13.15
N PHE A 287 -1.14 -29.23 -12.34
CA PHE A 287 -2.50 -29.37 -11.80
C PHE A 287 -2.73 -30.69 -11.06
N ARG A 288 -1.65 -31.23 -10.47
CA ARG A 288 -1.67 -32.43 -9.64
C ARG A 288 -0.76 -32.23 -8.43
N ASP A 289 -1.29 -32.51 -7.25
CA ASP A 289 -0.57 -32.46 -5.97
C ASP A 289 0.14 -31.12 -5.71
N GLY A 290 -0.38 -30.04 -6.30
CA GLY A 290 0.17 -28.69 -6.23
C GLY A 290 1.49 -28.50 -6.96
N LYS A 291 1.99 -29.49 -7.72
CA LYS A 291 3.37 -29.52 -8.23
C LYS A 291 3.57 -28.67 -9.48
N LEU A 292 4.80 -28.18 -9.63
CA LEU A 292 5.34 -27.63 -10.87
C LEU A 292 5.83 -28.75 -11.79
N LYS A 293 5.77 -28.50 -13.09
CA LYS A 293 6.46 -29.29 -14.10
C LYS A 293 7.96 -29.33 -13.73
N PRO A 294 8.61 -30.50 -13.75
CA PRO A 294 9.97 -30.64 -13.25
C PRO A 294 10.97 -29.85 -14.11
N ASP A 295 12.01 -29.33 -13.46
CA ASP A 295 13.23 -28.80 -14.10
C ASP A 295 12.97 -27.76 -15.20
N CYS A 296 12.01 -26.88 -14.95
CA CYS A 296 11.67 -25.75 -15.81
C CYS A 296 11.16 -24.54 -15.01
N TYR A 297 10.98 -23.42 -15.70
CA TYR A 297 10.49 -22.17 -15.13
C TYR A 297 9.68 -21.38 -16.17
N ALA A 298 8.78 -20.51 -15.71
CA ALA A 298 7.80 -19.85 -16.55
C ALA A 298 8.39 -18.76 -17.45
N ASP A 299 9.37 -17.98 -16.98
CA ASP A 299 9.85 -16.81 -17.71
C ASP A 299 10.91 -17.14 -18.79
N LYS A 300 10.53 -16.97 -20.05
CA LYS A 300 11.39 -17.25 -21.22
C LYS A 300 12.59 -16.32 -21.32
N ARG A 301 12.54 -15.10 -20.75
CA ARG A 301 13.60 -14.08 -20.88
C ARG A 301 14.93 -14.58 -20.33
N LEU A 302 14.88 -15.41 -19.29
CA LEU A 302 16.06 -15.94 -18.62
C LEU A 302 16.75 -17.09 -19.39
N LEU A 303 16.21 -17.55 -20.51
CA LEU A 303 16.87 -18.54 -21.38
C LEU A 303 18.05 -17.96 -22.17
N GLY A 304 18.11 -16.64 -22.33
CA GLY A 304 19.24 -15.93 -22.93
C GLY A 304 20.30 -15.47 -21.91
N MET A 305 20.23 -15.94 -20.66
CA MET A 305 21.16 -15.58 -19.59
C MET A 305 22.18 -16.70 -19.32
N PRO A 306 23.32 -16.39 -18.66
CA PRO A 306 24.28 -17.41 -18.28
C PRO A 306 23.62 -18.57 -17.50
N PRO A 307 24.07 -19.82 -17.72
CA PRO A 307 23.37 -21.03 -17.25
C PRO A 307 23.21 -21.12 -15.73
N GLY A 308 24.04 -20.41 -14.96
CA GLY A 308 23.91 -20.32 -13.50
C GLY A 308 22.56 -19.77 -13.06
N VAL A 309 21.94 -18.88 -13.84
CA VAL A 309 20.60 -18.35 -13.56
C VAL A 309 19.55 -19.45 -13.66
N SER A 310 19.55 -20.21 -14.75
CA SER A 310 18.62 -21.33 -14.96
C SER A 310 18.79 -22.43 -13.91
N VAL A 311 20.03 -22.73 -13.52
CA VAL A 311 20.32 -23.74 -12.47
C VAL A 311 19.67 -23.35 -11.14
N LEU A 312 19.78 -22.07 -10.73
CA LEU A 312 19.16 -21.59 -9.49
C LEU A 312 17.63 -21.68 -9.54
N LEU A 313 17.01 -21.38 -10.69
CA LEU A 313 15.56 -21.52 -10.87
C LEU A 313 15.11 -22.98 -10.84
N ILE A 314 15.88 -23.90 -11.43
CA ILE A 314 15.62 -25.34 -11.34
C ILE A 314 15.72 -25.82 -9.89
N MET A 315 16.72 -25.36 -9.12
CA MET A 315 16.81 -25.69 -7.70
C MET A 315 15.56 -25.23 -6.94
N LEU A 316 15.07 -24.02 -7.18
CA LEU A 316 13.84 -23.50 -6.57
C LEU A 316 12.58 -24.26 -7.03
N ASN A 317 12.54 -24.71 -8.29
CA ASN A 317 11.49 -25.62 -8.80
C ASN A 317 11.47 -26.93 -8.00
N ARG A 318 12.63 -27.58 -7.86
CA ARG A 318 12.76 -28.83 -7.09
C ARG A 318 12.38 -28.65 -5.64
N VAL A 319 12.76 -27.52 -5.02
CA VAL A 319 12.34 -27.17 -3.65
C VAL A 319 10.81 -27.06 -3.56
N HIS A 320 10.14 -26.39 -4.51
CA HIS A 320 8.68 -26.31 -4.50
C HIS A 320 8.04 -27.70 -4.51
N ASN A 321 8.47 -28.57 -5.43
CA ASN A 321 7.93 -29.93 -5.53
C ASN A 321 8.21 -30.76 -4.27
N TYR A 322 9.41 -30.62 -3.69
CA TYR A 322 9.75 -31.23 -2.39
C TYR A 322 8.85 -30.71 -1.27
N VAL A 323 8.54 -29.41 -1.24
CA VAL A 323 7.63 -28.82 -0.25
C VAL A 323 6.22 -29.38 -0.43
N CYS A 324 5.71 -29.52 -1.65
CA CYS A 324 4.40 -30.15 -1.89
C CYS A 324 4.35 -31.58 -1.32
N ASP A 325 5.37 -32.38 -1.58
CA ASP A 325 5.46 -33.76 -1.04
C ASP A 325 5.45 -33.78 0.50
N ASN A 326 6.14 -32.85 1.15
CA ASN A 326 6.15 -32.73 2.61
C ASN A 326 4.81 -32.25 3.18
N LEU A 327 4.15 -31.28 2.52
CA LEU A 327 2.83 -30.80 2.95
C LEU A 327 1.79 -31.92 2.92
N ILE A 328 1.81 -32.75 1.87
CA ILE A 328 0.94 -33.93 1.74
C ILE A 328 1.26 -34.96 2.82
N ALA A 329 2.55 -35.27 3.03
CA ALA A 329 2.96 -36.30 3.98
C ALA A 329 2.65 -35.92 5.44
N ILE A 330 2.84 -34.64 5.81
CA ILE A 330 2.58 -34.14 7.16
C ILE A 330 1.08 -33.96 7.39
N ASN A 331 0.34 -33.40 6.41
CA ASN A 331 -1.10 -33.13 6.48
C ASN A 331 -1.53 -32.48 7.81
N GLU A 332 -0.83 -31.42 8.22
CA GLU A 332 -1.08 -30.72 9.49
C GLU A 332 -2.56 -30.34 9.63
N ASP A 333 -3.16 -30.69 10.77
CA ASP A 333 -4.58 -30.48 11.09
C ASP A 333 -5.57 -30.96 10.02
N GLY A 334 -5.18 -31.93 9.18
CA GLY A 334 -5.99 -32.44 8.08
C GLY A 334 -6.15 -31.47 6.90
N LYS A 335 -5.35 -30.39 6.85
CA LYS A 335 -5.45 -29.31 5.85
C LYS A 335 -5.28 -29.77 4.40
N PHE A 336 -4.49 -30.81 4.17
CA PHE A 336 -4.18 -31.39 2.86
C PHE A 336 -4.67 -32.84 2.76
N THR A 337 -5.84 -33.12 3.34
CA THR A 337 -6.48 -34.42 3.19
C THR A 337 -7.01 -34.59 1.76
N PRO A 338 -6.64 -35.65 1.02
CA PRO A 338 -7.15 -35.88 -0.33
C PRO A 338 -8.69 -35.95 -0.35
N PRO A 339 -9.35 -35.43 -1.39
CA PRO A 339 -10.79 -35.55 -1.55
C PRO A 339 -11.30 -36.99 -1.47
N SER A 340 -12.45 -37.19 -0.82
CA SER A 340 -13.06 -38.52 -0.69
C SER A 340 -13.33 -39.15 -2.06
N SER A 341 -12.97 -40.43 -2.21
CA SER A 341 -13.27 -41.24 -3.39
C SER A 341 -14.78 -41.45 -3.63
N THR A 342 -15.62 -41.10 -2.65
CA THR A 342 -17.10 -41.16 -2.78
C THR A 342 -17.69 -39.93 -3.47
N LEU A 343 -16.93 -38.84 -3.62
CA LEU A 343 -17.37 -37.69 -4.41
C LEU A 343 -17.38 -38.07 -5.89
N VAL A 344 -18.44 -37.66 -6.59
CA VAL A 344 -18.63 -37.92 -8.02
C VAL A 344 -19.01 -36.62 -8.77
N GLY A 345 -18.81 -36.62 -10.09
CA GLY A 345 -19.17 -35.51 -10.96
C GLY A 345 -18.48 -34.19 -10.60
N GLU A 346 -19.19 -33.08 -10.74
CA GLU A 346 -18.68 -31.72 -10.51
C GLU A 346 -18.13 -31.51 -9.10
N LYS A 347 -18.71 -32.16 -8.09
CA LYS A 347 -18.23 -32.05 -6.69
C LYS A 347 -16.84 -32.67 -6.52
N ALA A 348 -16.57 -33.79 -7.19
CA ALA A 348 -15.24 -34.41 -7.17
C ALA A 348 -14.22 -33.50 -7.87
N VAL A 349 -14.57 -32.96 -9.03
CA VAL A 349 -13.70 -32.06 -9.81
C VAL A 349 -13.36 -30.82 -8.99
N ALA A 350 -14.36 -30.14 -8.42
CA ALA A 350 -14.15 -28.94 -7.61
C ALA A 350 -13.31 -29.23 -6.35
N ALA A 351 -13.51 -30.37 -5.70
CA ALA A 351 -12.72 -30.76 -4.52
C ALA A 351 -11.25 -31.03 -4.89
N TRP A 352 -10.98 -31.71 -6.00
CA TRP A 352 -9.61 -31.94 -6.49
C TRP A 352 -8.92 -30.66 -6.96
N GLN A 353 -9.66 -29.75 -7.62
CA GLN A 353 -9.13 -28.42 -8.00
C GLN A 353 -8.76 -27.60 -6.76
N LYS A 354 -9.62 -27.60 -5.73
CA LYS A 354 -9.32 -26.91 -4.46
C LYS A 354 -8.10 -27.52 -3.77
N TYR A 355 -8.04 -28.85 -3.66
CA TYR A 355 -6.93 -29.59 -3.07
C TYR A 355 -5.59 -29.25 -3.74
N ASP A 356 -5.54 -29.32 -5.08
CA ASP A 356 -4.34 -28.97 -5.85
C ASP A 356 -3.95 -27.50 -5.67
N ASN A 357 -4.93 -26.58 -5.71
CA ASN A 357 -4.67 -25.16 -5.57
C ASN A 357 -4.17 -24.77 -4.17
N ASP A 358 -4.74 -25.35 -3.11
CA ASP A 358 -4.30 -25.08 -1.74
C ASP A 358 -2.88 -25.57 -1.49
N LEU A 359 -2.53 -26.75 -2.01
CA LEU A 359 -1.15 -27.27 -1.99
C LEU A 359 -0.21 -26.35 -2.76
N PHE A 360 -0.54 -26.03 -4.01
CA PHE A 360 0.27 -25.17 -4.87
C PHE A 360 0.54 -23.81 -4.23
N GLN A 361 -0.52 -23.12 -3.77
CA GLN A 361 -0.36 -21.78 -3.22
C GLN A 361 0.40 -21.81 -1.88
N THR A 362 0.18 -22.82 -1.04
CA THR A 362 0.95 -22.96 0.20
C THR A 362 2.43 -23.23 -0.08
N ALA A 363 2.74 -24.18 -0.97
CA ALA A 363 4.12 -24.48 -1.36
C ALA A 363 4.80 -23.29 -2.05
N ARG A 364 4.06 -22.52 -2.86
CA ARG A 364 4.50 -21.26 -3.46
C ARG A 364 4.90 -20.25 -2.38
N LEU A 365 4.05 -19.99 -1.39
CA LEU A 365 4.37 -19.06 -0.29
C LEU A 365 5.62 -19.49 0.49
N ILE A 366 5.76 -20.77 0.80
CA ILE A 366 6.94 -21.30 1.51
C ILE A 366 8.22 -21.11 0.67
N THR A 367 8.17 -21.44 -0.61
CA THR A 367 9.32 -21.31 -1.52
C THR A 367 9.68 -19.84 -1.76
N CYS A 368 8.70 -18.96 -1.92
CA CYS A 368 8.92 -17.50 -1.98
C CYS A 368 9.52 -16.99 -0.66
N GLY A 369 9.08 -17.51 0.49
CA GLY A 369 9.68 -17.21 1.79
C GLY A 369 11.15 -17.58 1.87
N LEU A 370 11.53 -18.75 1.35
CA LEU A 370 12.94 -19.16 1.22
C LEU A 370 13.72 -18.21 0.29
N TYR A 371 13.16 -17.89 -0.88
CA TYR A 371 13.76 -16.94 -1.83
C TYR A 371 14.00 -15.55 -1.20
N ILE A 372 13.05 -15.04 -0.42
CA ILE A 372 13.19 -13.78 0.31
C ILE A 372 14.25 -13.91 1.42
N ASN A 373 14.29 -15.04 2.14
CA ASN A 373 15.32 -15.28 3.17
C ASN A 373 16.73 -15.27 2.59
N ILE A 374 16.98 -15.98 1.49
CA ILE A 374 18.28 -15.98 0.80
C ILE A 374 18.60 -14.55 0.33
N THR A 375 17.59 -13.83 -0.19
CA THR A 375 17.78 -12.45 -0.65
C THR A 375 18.22 -11.52 0.49
N LEU A 376 17.62 -11.62 1.67
CA LEU A 376 17.93 -10.72 2.80
C LEU A 376 19.21 -11.13 3.54
N LEU A 377 19.41 -12.43 3.77
CA LEU A 377 20.46 -12.93 4.66
C LEU A 377 21.78 -13.19 3.95
N ASP A 378 21.76 -13.50 2.66
CA ASP A 378 22.97 -13.78 1.86
C ASP A 378 23.24 -12.72 0.79
N TYR A 379 22.24 -12.41 -0.04
CA TYR A 379 22.42 -11.48 -1.17
C TYR A 379 22.62 -10.03 -0.70
N VAL A 380 21.68 -9.47 0.08
CA VAL A 380 21.82 -8.10 0.64
C VAL A 380 23.05 -8.00 1.52
N ARG A 381 23.37 -9.05 2.29
CA ARG A 381 24.57 -9.12 3.13
C ARG A 381 25.86 -8.93 2.32
N ASN A 382 25.93 -9.45 1.10
CA ASN A 382 27.06 -9.21 0.21
C ASN A 382 27.12 -7.76 -0.28
N ILE A 383 25.96 -7.17 -0.63
CA ILE A 383 25.85 -5.78 -1.08
C ILE A 383 26.36 -4.80 -0.02
N VAL A 384 26.01 -5.02 1.25
CA VAL A 384 26.50 -4.19 2.38
C VAL A 384 27.89 -4.62 2.88
N ASN A 385 28.61 -5.46 2.12
CA ASN A 385 29.98 -5.89 2.40
C ASN A 385 30.17 -6.61 3.75
N LEU A 386 29.15 -7.34 4.21
CA LEU A 386 29.19 -8.11 5.47
C LEU A 386 29.52 -9.60 5.27
N ASN A 387 29.72 -10.04 4.03
CA ASN A 387 30.04 -11.44 3.69
C ASN A 387 31.45 -11.89 4.12
N ARG A 388 32.30 -10.98 4.62
CA ARG A 388 33.66 -11.28 5.13
C ARG A 388 33.91 -10.79 6.55
N VAL A 389 32.87 -10.41 7.26
CA VAL A 389 32.97 -10.02 8.67
C VAL A 389 32.17 -10.98 9.52
N ASP A 390 32.72 -11.32 10.69
CA ASP A 390 32.11 -12.21 11.66
C ASP A 390 31.06 -11.46 12.48
N THR A 391 29.86 -11.34 11.91
CA THR A 391 28.71 -10.73 12.57
C THR A 391 27.44 -11.43 12.14
N ASN A 392 26.56 -11.74 13.09
CA ASN A 392 25.22 -12.23 12.78
C ASN A 392 24.21 -11.10 12.49
N TRP A 393 24.65 -9.83 12.54
CA TRP A 393 23.78 -8.70 12.25
C TRP A 393 23.37 -8.68 10.77
N THR A 394 22.08 -8.41 10.52
CA THR A 394 21.49 -8.31 9.18
C THR A 394 20.50 -7.16 9.09
N LEU A 395 20.44 -6.50 7.93
CA LEU A 395 19.40 -5.52 7.63
C LEU A 395 18.12 -6.23 7.18
N ASP A 396 17.36 -6.77 8.14
CA ASP A 396 16.09 -7.45 7.86
C ASP A 396 14.91 -6.49 8.07
N PRO A 397 14.19 -6.06 7.02
CA PRO A 397 13.05 -5.15 7.15
C PRO A 397 11.80 -5.82 7.75
N ARG A 398 11.83 -7.12 8.04
CA ARG A 398 10.71 -7.89 8.61
C ARG A 398 10.71 -7.90 10.14
N VAL A 399 11.77 -7.38 10.78
CA VAL A 399 11.82 -7.26 12.23
C VAL A 399 10.61 -6.48 12.73
N ASN A 400 10.03 -6.92 13.84
CA ASN A 400 8.94 -6.17 14.45
C ASN A 400 9.50 -4.86 15.01
N THR A 401 8.97 -3.74 14.52
CA THR A 401 9.25 -2.41 15.05
C THR A 401 7.94 -1.70 15.36
N GLY A 402 7.93 -0.91 16.42
CA GLY A 402 6.77 -0.15 16.82
C GLY A 402 6.64 -0.09 18.33
N ILE A 403 5.70 0.74 18.78
CA ILE A 403 5.41 0.93 20.20
C ILE A 403 4.96 -0.39 20.87
N ASP A 404 4.25 -1.25 20.13
CA ASP A 404 3.69 -2.52 20.61
C ASP A 404 4.77 -3.54 20.99
N VAL A 405 5.97 -3.41 20.43
CA VAL A 405 7.14 -4.25 20.74
C VAL A 405 8.21 -3.52 21.56
N GLY A 406 7.85 -2.38 22.16
CA GLY A 406 8.73 -1.64 23.06
C GLY A 406 9.80 -0.79 22.36
N THR A 407 9.72 -0.60 21.04
CA THR A 407 10.62 0.34 20.33
C THR A 407 9.93 1.68 20.10
N LYS A 408 10.70 2.70 19.72
CA LYS A 408 10.11 3.91 19.13
C LYS A 408 9.32 3.55 17.88
N GLN A 409 8.44 4.45 17.45
CA GLN A 409 7.68 4.29 16.22
C GLN A 409 8.63 3.95 15.06
N GLY A 410 8.41 2.79 14.45
CA GLY A 410 9.21 2.25 13.36
C GLY A 410 8.62 2.59 11.99
N ALA A 411 9.15 1.95 10.95
CA ALA A 411 8.61 2.04 9.61
C ALA A 411 7.26 1.33 9.50
N GLU A 412 6.36 1.86 8.68
CA GLU A 412 5.09 1.19 8.36
C GLU A 412 5.35 -0.11 7.56
N ARG A 413 4.48 -1.10 7.73
CA ARG A 413 4.54 -2.39 7.04
C ARG A 413 3.26 -2.60 6.22
N GLY A 414 3.35 -3.34 5.13
CA GLY A 414 2.18 -3.68 4.31
C GLY A 414 1.56 -2.48 3.56
N THR A 415 2.28 -1.37 3.41
CA THR A 415 1.80 -0.19 2.66
C THR A 415 1.86 -0.37 1.14
N GLY A 416 2.50 -1.46 0.68
CA GLY A 416 2.66 -1.77 -0.74
C GLY A 416 3.83 -1.03 -1.40
N ASN A 417 4.10 -1.36 -2.65
CA ASN A 417 5.21 -0.79 -3.42
C ASN A 417 4.85 -0.69 -4.91
N VAL A 418 5.41 0.31 -5.59
CA VAL A 418 5.42 0.39 -7.06
C VAL A 418 6.83 0.72 -7.50
N VAL A 419 7.41 -0.14 -8.31
CA VAL A 419 8.72 0.09 -8.90
C VAL A 419 8.67 1.33 -9.79
N SER A 420 9.67 2.21 -9.67
CA SER A 420 9.75 3.42 -10.47
C SER A 420 10.51 3.22 -11.77
N ALA A 421 10.21 4.08 -12.75
CA ALA A 421 10.95 4.13 -14.00
C ALA A 421 12.43 4.46 -13.76
N GLU A 422 12.73 5.32 -12.79
CA GLU A 422 14.10 5.65 -12.40
C GLU A 422 14.82 4.43 -11.80
N PHE A 423 14.16 3.65 -10.95
CA PHE A 423 14.75 2.44 -10.39
C PHE A 423 15.03 1.39 -11.47
N ASN A 424 14.12 1.19 -12.42
CA ASN A 424 14.32 0.29 -13.57
C ASN A 424 15.52 0.71 -14.43
N LEU A 425 15.73 2.01 -14.61
CA LEU A 425 16.87 2.53 -15.36
C LEU A 425 18.20 2.32 -14.62
N CYS A 426 18.23 2.59 -13.32
CA CYS A 426 19.46 2.52 -12.52
C CYS A 426 19.85 1.09 -12.13
N TYR A 427 18.88 0.19 -11.96
CA TYR A 427 19.13 -1.17 -11.45
C TYR A 427 19.58 -2.13 -12.56
N ARG A 428 20.76 -1.85 -13.14
CA ARG A 428 21.35 -2.61 -14.25
C ARG A 428 22.82 -2.92 -13.98
N TRP A 429 23.11 -4.16 -13.58
CA TRP A 429 24.43 -4.61 -13.11
C TRP A 429 25.37 -5.13 -14.21
N HIS A 430 25.21 -4.71 -15.47
CA HIS A 430 25.97 -5.25 -16.61
C HIS A 430 27.50 -5.07 -16.46
N SER A 431 27.95 -3.98 -15.84
CA SER A 431 29.39 -3.73 -15.61
C SER A 431 30.04 -4.76 -14.67
N CYS A 432 29.24 -5.45 -13.86
CA CYS A 432 29.71 -6.41 -12.86
C CYS A 432 29.79 -7.87 -13.36
N ILE A 433 29.41 -8.13 -14.61
CA ILE A 433 29.46 -9.45 -15.24
C ILE A 433 30.90 -9.99 -15.19
N SER A 434 31.08 -11.27 -14.88
CA SER A 434 32.42 -11.88 -14.82
C SER A 434 33.04 -12.01 -16.21
N GLU A 435 34.37 -12.10 -16.30
CA GLU A 435 35.07 -12.36 -17.59
C GLU A 435 34.56 -13.65 -18.27
N LYS A 436 34.26 -14.69 -17.49
CA LYS A 436 33.70 -15.94 -18.00
C LYS A 436 32.31 -15.73 -18.61
N ASP A 437 31.43 -15.01 -17.91
CA ASP A 437 30.06 -14.77 -18.37
C ASP A 437 30.05 -13.79 -19.55
N ASP A 438 30.98 -12.84 -19.61
CA ASP A 438 31.20 -11.92 -20.74
C ASP A 438 31.48 -12.71 -22.02
N LYS A 439 32.45 -13.64 -21.95
CA LYS A 439 32.75 -14.54 -23.07
C LYS A 439 31.54 -15.39 -23.47
N TRP A 440 30.79 -15.91 -22.50
CA TRP A 440 29.59 -16.69 -22.78
C TRP A 440 28.52 -15.86 -23.52
N ILE A 441 28.34 -14.60 -23.15
CA ILE A 441 27.40 -13.68 -23.80
C ILE A 441 27.87 -13.37 -25.23
N GLU A 442 29.15 -13.11 -25.44
CA GLU A 442 29.72 -12.90 -26.78
C GLU A 442 29.47 -14.12 -27.69
N ASP A 443 29.76 -15.33 -27.20
CA ASP A 443 29.51 -16.57 -27.95
C ASP A 443 28.00 -16.73 -28.26
N PHE A 444 27.12 -16.46 -27.29
CA PHE A 444 25.67 -16.53 -27.48
C PHE A 444 25.17 -15.50 -28.51
N TYR A 445 25.68 -14.27 -28.47
CA TYR A 445 25.33 -13.23 -29.44
C TYR A 445 25.84 -13.58 -30.83
N TYR A 446 27.06 -14.08 -30.93
CA TYR A 446 27.61 -14.52 -32.21
C TYR A 446 26.76 -15.65 -32.83
N ASP A 447 26.33 -16.64 -32.03
CA ASP A 447 25.43 -17.70 -32.48
C ASP A 447 24.06 -17.16 -32.95
N LEU A 448 23.57 -16.08 -32.34
CA LEU A 448 22.28 -15.47 -32.68
C LEU A 448 22.34 -14.60 -33.96
N PHE A 449 23.41 -13.82 -34.12
CA PHE A 449 23.53 -12.79 -35.15
C PHE A 449 24.49 -13.14 -36.29
N GLY A 450 25.37 -14.13 -36.11
CA GLY A 450 26.39 -14.54 -37.08
C GLY A 450 27.54 -13.54 -37.27
N LYS A 451 27.71 -12.60 -36.35
CA LYS A 451 28.74 -11.56 -36.37
C LYS A 451 29.09 -11.09 -34.95
N PRO A 452 30.27 -10.47 -34.75
CA PRO A 452 30.67 -9.92 -33.46
C PRO A 452 29.67 -8.91 -32.92
N SER A 453 29.53 -8.82 -31.58
CA SER A 453 28.58 -7.92 -30.91
C SER A 453 28.76 -6.45 -31.31
N SER A 454 30.00 -6.02 -31.59
CA SER A 454 30.36 -4.67 -32.06
C SER A 454 29.69 -4.27 -33.38
N ASP A 455 29.33 -5.24 -34.21
CA ASP A 455 28.79 -5.03 -35.55
C ASP A 455 27.25 -5.20 -35.57
N VAL A 456 26.65 -5.51 -34.42
CA VAL A 456 25.20 -5.72 -34.28
C VAL A 456 24.50 -4.37 -34.11
N THR A 457 23.66 -4.02 -35.08
CA THR A 457 22.87 -2.79 -35.04
C THR A 457 21.59 -2.96 -34.23
N VAL A 458 20.93 -1.85 -33.84
CA VAL A 458 19.61 -1.91 -33.18
C VAL A 458 18.57 -2.69 -34.00
N PRO A 459 18.44 -2.49 -35.33
CA PRO A 459 17.59 -3.34 -36.17
C PRO A 459 17.95 -4.83 -36.13
N ASP A 460 19.24 -5.16 -36.07
CA ASP A 460 19.67 -6.56 -35.92
C ASP A 460 19.21 -7.12 -34.57
N LEU A 461 19.42 -6.38 -33.47
CA LEU A 461 18.97 -6.77 -32.13
C LEU A 461 17.47 -7.08 -32.09
N ILE A 462 16.64 -6.16 -32.61
CA ILE A 462 15.18 -6.34 -32.64
C ILE A 462 14.80 -7.62 -33.39
N LYS A 463 15.37 -7.83 -34.58
CA LYS A 463 15.08 -9.01 -35.41
C LYS A 463 15.60 -10.31 -34.77
N GLY A 464 16.81 -10.30 -34.23
CA GLY A 464 17.42 -11.47 -33.62
C GLY A 464 16.70 -11.89 -32.36
N PHE A 465 16.33 -10.95 -31.49
CA PHE A 465 15.54 -11.29 -30.29
C PHE A 465 14.13 -11.77 -30.62
N ALA A 466 13.45 -11.18 -31.61
CA ALA A 466 12.16 -11.69 -32.07
C ALA A 466 12.27 -13.13 -32.61
N LYS A 467 13.34 -13.42 -33.37
CA LYS A 467 13.65 -14.76 -33.87
C LYS A 467 14.00 -15.74 -32.75
N PHE A 468 14.74 -15.29 -31.74
CA PHE A 468 15.08 -16.09 -30.56
C PHE A 468 13.82 -16.45 -29.78
N GLU A 469 12.98 -15.47 -29.47
CA GLU A 469 11.71 -15.67 -28.76
C GLU A 469 10.79 -16.64 -29.52
N GLY A 470 10.66 -16.47 -30.84
CA GLY A 470 9.85 -17.35 -31.69
C GLY A 470 10.35 -18.79 -31.81
N ARG A 471 11.57 -19.11 -31.37
CA ARG A 471 12.11 -20.48 -31.30
C ARG A 471 11.88 -21.15 -29.96
N ILE A 472 11.47 -20.41 -28.93
CA ILE A 472 11.29 -20.95 -27.58
C ILE A 472 9.91 -21.59 -27.49
N PRO A 473 9.81 -22.90 -27.19
CA PRO A 473 8.52 -23.56 -27.03
C PRO A 473 7.63 -22.91 -25.96
N GLU A 474 6.32 -22.96 -26.18
CA GLU A 474 5.34 -22.45 -25.22
C GLU A 474 5.34 -23.27 -23.94
N ASP A 475 5.42 -24.60 -24.02
CA ASP A 475 5.49 -25.45 -22.83
C ASP A 475 6.87 -25.31 -22.16
N PRO A 476 6.94 -24.91 -20.88
CA PRO A 476 8.19 -24.90 -20.12
C PRO A 476 9.01 -26.20 -20.17
N LEU A 477 8.36 -27.37 -20.28
CA LEU A 477 9.04 -28.68 -20.36
C LEU A 477 9.80 -28.91 -21.66
N GLU A 478 9.44 -28.20 -22.72
CA GLU A 478 10.08 -28.34 -24.03
C GLU A 478 11.21 -27.33 -24.24
N ARG A 479 11.32 -26.31 -23.37
CA ARG A 479 12.31 -25.25 -23.51
C ARG A 479 13.72 -25.78 -23.22
N PRO A 480 14.70 -25.62 -24.14
CA PRO A 480 16.09 -26.00 -23.90
C PRO A 480 16.76 -25.01 -22.94
N ILE A 481 17.69 -25.47 -22.10
CA ILE A 481 18.47 -24.59 -21.21
C ILE A 481 19.88 -24.50 -21.79
N GLY A 482 20.17 -23.42 -22.53
CA GLY A 482 21.42 -23.31 -23.28
C GLY A 482 21.60 -24.52 -24.21
N LYS A 483 22.71 -25.24 -24.04
CA LYS A 483 23.04 -26.47 -24.81
C LYS A 483 22.65 -27.76 -24.08
N PHE A 484 21.98 -27.68 -22.93
CA PHE A 484 21.57 -28.83 -22.14
C PHE A 484 20.22 -29.37 -22.62
N THR A 485 20.13 -30.68 -22.78
CA THR A 485 18.89 -31.42 -23.04
C THR A 485 18.53 -32.25 -21.81
N ARG A 486 17.23 -32.27 -21.46
CA ARG A 486 16.73 -33.08 -20.33
C ARG A 486 16.88 -34.57 -20.64
N GLY A 487 17.24 -35.36 -19.64
CA GLY A 487 17.17 -36.81 -19.71
C GLY A 487 15.73 -37.34 -19.64
N PRO A 488 15.51 -38.66 -19.85
CA PRO A 488 14.17 -39.28 -19.80
C PRO A 488 13.49 -39.15 -18.42
N THR A 489 14.25 -38.90 -17.35
CA THR A 489 13.73 -38.68 -15.99
C THR A 489 13.69 -37.20 -15.59
N GLY A 490 13.88 -36.27 -16.54
CA GLY A 490 13.84 -34.82 -16.33
C GLY A 490 15.17 -34.16 -15.93
N GLY A 491 16.12 -34.95 -15.41
CA GLY A 491 17.43 -34.47 -14.91
C GLY A 491 18.48 -34.16 -15.96
#